data_AF-A0A535LC26-F1
#
_entry.id   AF-A0A535LC26-F1
#
_cell.length_a   1.000
_cell.length_b   1.000
_cell.length_c   1.000
_cell.angle_alpha   90.00
_cell.angle_beta   90.00
_cell.angle_gamma   90.00
#
_symmetry.space_group_name_H-M   'P 1'
#
loop_
_entity.id
_entity.type
_entity.pdbx_description
1 polymer ?
#
loop_
_entity_poly.entity_id
_entity_poly.type
_entity_poly.pdbx_seq_one_letter_code
_entity_poly.pdbx_strand_id
1 'polypeptide(L)'
;MFKLIAPAAILALASSALGGQLVGPVAAAATCVTVQPPVGAPFVDCSHGQVFNILPAGNNGLTTATETGAAANGTAPHEADQLAMYLNLKKVAPGVQASALGSYYKNAGFTVPMSDIGQVQTFAPPHDGTYIIWDKGFGVPHIYGRTRPDTEFGVGYAAAHDRLFMMDALRHVGRSRLAQFIGPSQSAIDEDCSIAQVAGYSDSELTYQANLLPQRYTTPFGSTTEGQQVHDDGTNYVSGINAYISDAIADPANKMPVEYAALPAGQQVPRQWTASDVVAVATIVQSIFAVGGGGEVESWLLYKSLAQTFGPQRGLAIWRDMRQQNDSLAPTTLQQPFPYMNGGNTTQTNLPGVANVLASPGSGRDYVCHQQAAPITAGPPRQRIHVNLPQLIPGRMPLSNALLVDAAHGVGGHPVAVFGPQVAYFAPEILHEEDVHGPGIDARGASFPGTDSYVELGRGVDYAWSATSASSDLIDKRVEVLCNPQNGLPVSAGQPDTNYY
;
A
#
# COMPACT_ATOMS: atom_id res chain seq x y z
N MET A 1 -34.80 -29.64 12.67
CA MET A 1 -35.51 -29.80 13.97
C MET A 1 -35.45 -28.44 14.67
N PHE A 2 -36.49 -27.61 14.50
CA PHE A 2 -37.39 -27.10 15.56
C PHE A 2 -36.68 -26.26 16.65
N LYS A 3 -37.00 -25.00 16.96
CA LYS A 3 -38.29 -24.26 16.91
C LYS A 3 -38.07 -22.73 16.97
N LEU A 4 -38.95 -22.00 16.29
CA LEU A 4 -39.33 -20.61 16.57
C LEU A 4 -39.95 -20.48 17.98
N ILE A 5 -39.69 -19.37 18.66
CA ILE A 5 -40.68 -18.68 19.53
C ILE A 5 -40.45 -17.16 19.44
N ALA A 6 -41.52 -16.44 19.11
CA ALA A 6 -41.78 -15.03 19.41
C ALA A 6 -43.29 -14.92 19.74
N PRO A 7 -43.83 -13.81 20.27
CA PRO A 7 -43.27 -12.74 21.10
C PRO A 7 -44.13 -12.55 22.40
N ALA A 8 -43.71 -11.67 23.32
CA ALA A 8 -44.65 -11.09 24.29
C ALA A 8 -44.28 -9.62 24.57
N ALA A 9 -45.23 -8.74 24.23
CA ALA A 9 -45.23 -7.33 24.53
C ALA A 9 -45.50 -7.09 26.02
N ILE A 10 -44.81 -6.12 26.62
CA ILE A 10 -45.31 -5.39 27.78
C ILE A 10 -45.09 -3.90 27.53
N LEU A 11 -46.20 -3.20 27.32
CA LEU A 11 -46.33 -1.75 27.49
C LEU A 11 -46.14 -1.42 28.98
N ALA A 12 -45.29 -0.45 29.29
CA ALA A 12 -45.42 0.35 30.51
C ALA A 12 -45.02 1.80 30.19
N LEU A 13 -46.04 2.62 29.93
CA LEU A 13 -45.97 4.07 30.00
C LEU A 13 -45.90 4.47 31.48
N ALA A 14 -44.87 5.21 31.86
CA ALA A 14 -44.90 6.10 33.01
C ALA A 14 -44.19 7.40 32.61
N SER A 15 -44.99 8.47 32.57
CA SER A 15 -44.62 9.84 32.25
C SER A 15 -44.26 10.64 33.50
N SER A 16 -43.46 11.70 33.26
CA SER A 16 -43.12 12.84 34.15
C SER A 16 -42.02 12.56 35.21
N ALA A 17 -41.02 13.42 35.46
CA ALA A 17 -40.97 14.87 35.26
C ALA A 17 -39.50 15.40 35.32
N LEU A 18 -39.33 16.61 34.74
CA LEU A 18 -38.40 17.68 35.15
C LEU A 18 -36.89 17.51 34.92
N GLY A 19 -36.44 18.09 33.80
CA GLY A 19 -35.63 19.31 33.84
C GLY A 19 -34.32 19.26 34.64
N GLY A 20 -33.27 18.75 33.99
CA GLY A 20 -31.90 18.96 34.41
C GLY A 20 -31.00 18.82 33.20
N GLN A 21 -30.86 19.89 32.40
CA GLN A 21 -29.73 19.99 31.47
C GLN A 21 -28.47 20.11 32.34
N LEU A 22 -27.85 18.97 32.64
CA LEU A 22 -26.46 18.92 33.03
C LEU A 22 -25.65 19.32 31.80
N VAL A 23 -25.46 20.63 31.64
CA VAL A 23 -24.37 21.17 30.83
C VAL A 23 -23.10 20.71 31.54
N GLY A 24 -22.61 19.53 31.15
CA GLY A 24 -21.29 19.08 31.54
C GLY A 24 -20.28 20.15 31.15
N PRO A 25 -19.16 20.30 31.88
CA PRO A 25 -18.16 21.29 31.54
C PRO A 25 -17.77 21.10 30.08
N VAL A 26 -17.93 22.14 29.28
CA VAL A 26 -17.31 22.24 27.95
C VAL A 26 -15.84 21.94 28.19
N ALA A 27 -15.39 20.77 27.72
CA ALA A 27 -14.00 20.38 27.83
C ALA A 27 -13.18 21.52 27.24
N ALA A 28 -12.33 22.14 28.06
CA ALA A 28 -11.42 23.16 27.58
C ALA A 28 -10.65 22.55 26.41
N ALA A 29 -10.65 23.24 25.25
CA ALA A 29 -9.91 22.81 24.08
C ALA A 29 -8.47 22.52 24.49
N ALA A 30 -8.08 21.25 24.47
CA ALA A 30 -6.73 20.85 24.79
C ALA A 30 -5.82 21.51 23.73
N THR A 31 -4.83 22.28 24.18
CA THR A 31 -3.88 22.95 23.28
C THR A 31 -2.82 21.95 22.84
N CYS A 32 -2.41 21.99 21.56
CA CYS A 32 -1.35 21.13 21.06
C CYS A 32 -0.06 21.31 21.88
N VAL A 33 0.75 20.26 21.97
CA VAL A 33 2.01 20.26 22.72
C VAL A 33 3.15 20.63 21.77
N THR A 34 3.95 21.64 22.11
CA THR A 34 5.19 21.92 21.38
C THR A 34 6.24 20.88 21.75
N VAL A 35 6.78 20.21 20.74
CA VAL A 35 7.82 19.19 20.88
C VAL A 35 9.16 19.78 20.43
N GLN A 36 10.17 19.62 21.28
CA GLN A 36 11.54 20.01 20.96
C GLN A 36 12.30 18.77 20.48
N PRO A 37 12.59 18.63 19.18
CA PRO A 37 13.35 17.50 18.68
C PRO A 37 14.84 17.59 19.04
N PRO A 38 15.57 16.46 18.96
CA PRO A 38 17.02 16.43 19.16
C PRO A 38 17.79 17.25 18.11
N VAL A 39 17.26 17.37 16.89
CA VAL A 39 17.76 18.20 15.80
C VAL A 39 16.60 18.86 15.06
N GLY A 40 16.85 20.00 14.42
CA GLY A 40 15.82 20.72 13.66
C GLY A 40 14.99 21.69 14.51
N ALA A 41 13.93 22.22 13.88
CA ALA A 41 13.05 23.20 14.50
C ALA A 41 11.98 22.53 15.38
N PRO A 42 11.44 23.21 16.40
CA PRO A 42 10.30 22.70 17.16
C PRO A 42 9.08 22.51 16.28
N PHE A 43 8.29 21.48 16.55
CA PHE A 43 7.00 21.20 15.92
C PHE A 43 5.91 21.02 16.98
N VAL A 44 4.69 20.69 16.57
CA VAL A 44 3.54 20.52 17.47
C VAL A 44 2.89 19.15 17.33
N ASP A 45 2.48 18.56 18.45
CA ASP A 45 1.62 17.39 18.47
C ASP A 45 0.21 17.76 18.99
N CYS A 46 -0.77 17.65 18.11
CA CYS A 46 -2.19 17.81 18.44
C CYS A 46 -2.91 16.45 18.66
N SER A 47 -2.17 15.36 18.95
CA SER A 47 -2.76 14.04 19.17
C SER A 47 -3.68 13.99 20.39
N HIS A 48 -3.35 14.76 21.44
CA HIS A 48 -3.98 14.69 22.76
C HIS A 48 -4.08 13.28 23.34
N GLY A 49 -3.19 12.37 22.93
CA GLY A 49 -3.27 10.95 23.29
C GLY A 49 -4.50 10.22 22.75
N GLN A 50 -5.13 10.75 21.69
CA GLN A 50 -6.32 10.20 21.04
C GLN A 50 -6.04 9.59 19.67
N VAL A 51 -4.78 9.59 19.24
CA VAL A 51 -4.35 8.94 18.00
C VAL A 51 -3.74 7.59 18.34
N PHE A 52 -4.25 6.55 17.69
CA PHE A 52 -3.81 5.19 17.90
C PHE A 52 -3.67 4.44 16.57
N ASN A 53 -2.70 3.52 16.49
CA ASN A 53 -2.54 2.65 15.33
C ASN A 53 -2.09 1.24 15.76
N ILE A 54 -2.05 0.32 14.80
CA ILE A 54 -1.52 -1.04 14.98
C ILE A 54 -1.12 -1.63 13.62
N LEU A 55 0.03 -2.29 13.54
CA LEU A 55 0.51 -3.06 12.39
C LEU A 55 0.81 -4.51 12.82
N PRO A 56 -0.17 -5.43 12.73
CA PRO A 56 -0.10 -6.73 13.41
C PRO A 56 1.05 -7.64 12.97
N ALA A 57 1.40 -7.64 11.68
CA ALA A 57 2.43 -8.49 11.10
C ALA A 57 3.83 -7.85 11.19
N GLY A 58 4.12 -7.20 12.32
CA GLY A 58 5.47 -6.78 12.69
C GLY A 58 5.93 -5.48 12.05
N ASN A 59 6.77 -4.76 12.80
CA ASN A 59 7.44 -3.54 12.33
C ASN A 59 8.94 -3.53 12.67
N ASN A 60 9.34 -4.27 13.71
CA ASN A 60 10.51 -3.99 14.53
C ASN A 60 11.85 -4.42 13.90
N GLY A 61 12.18 -3.96 12.71
CA GLY A 61 13.48 -4.25 12.11
C GLY A 61 13.56 -5.54 11.30
N LEU A 62 14.77 -5.81 10.80
CA LEU A 62 15.14 -7.03 10.08
C LEU A 62 15.60 -8.15 11.03
N THR A 63 15.67 -9.38 10.53
CA THR A 63 16.31 -10.49 11.26
C THR A 63 17.74 -10.70 10.79
N THR A 64 18.71 -10.62 11.70
CA THR A 64 20.12 -10.93 11.41
C THR A 64 20.45 -12.40 11.67
N ALA A 65 21.62 -12.84 11.18
CA ALA A 65 22.11 -14.19 11.47
C ALA A 65 22.30 -14.46 12.98
N THR A 66 22.58 -13.43 13.78
CA THR A 66 22.78 -13.56 15.23
C THR A 66 21.48 -13.73 16.03
N GLU A 67 20.35 -13.32 15.45
CA GLU A 67 19.02 -13.37 16.08
C GLU A 67 18.25 -14.66 15.74
N THR A 68 18.84 -15.56 14.96
CA THR A 68 18.25 -16.83 14.49
C THR A 68 17.88 -17.84 15.59
N GLY A 69 17.83 -17.44 16.86
CA GLY A 69 17.50 -18.27 18.00
C GLY A 69 16.56 -17.62 19.00
N ALA A 70 15.29 -17.39 18.64
CA ALA A 70 14.11 -17.45 19.54
C ALA A 70 12.82 -17.08 18.80
N ALA A 71 12.28 -17.99 17.98
CA ALA A 71 10.89 -17.88 17.55
C ALA A 71 9.96 -18.20 18.74
N ALA A 72 9.47 -17.18 19.45
CA ALA A 72 8.33 -17.38 20.32
C ALA A 72 7.12 -17.70 19.43
N ASN A 73 6.63 -18.95 19.47
CA ASN A 73 5.48 -19.45 18.69
C ASN A 73 5.68 -19.68 17.18
N GLY A 74 6.91 -19.80 16.69
CA GLY A 74 7.18 -20.20 15.31
C GLY A 74 7.13 -19.09 14.24
N THR A 75 7.04 -17.82 14.64
CA THR A 75 7.28 -16.64 13.78
C THR A 75 8.73 -16.18 13.91
N ALA A 76 9.34 -15.66 12.84
CA ALA A 76 10.69 -15.11 12.94
C ALA A 76 10.68 -13.85 13.85
N PRO A 77 11.84 -13.43 14.38
CA PRO A 77 11.95 -12.15 15.07
C PRO A 77 11.33 -11.02 14.24
N HIS A 78 10.67 -10.07 14.91
CA HIS A 78 10.17 -8.83 14.29
C HIS A 78 9.00 -8.98 13.28
N GLU A 79 8.46 -10.19 13.11
CA GLU A 79 7.37 -10.48 12.16
C GLU A 79 5.96 -10.36 12.79
N ALA A 80 5.85 -10.20 14.11
CA ALA A 80 4.58 -10.29 14.81
C ALA A 80 4.48 -9.43 16.08
N ASP A 81 5.30 -8.38 16.19
CA ASP A 81 5.47 -7.60 17.44
C ASP A 81 4.17 -6.98 17.96
N GLN A 82 3.19 -6.75 17.07
CA GLN A 82 1.90 -6.16 17.42
C GLN A 82 0.72 -7.14 17.29
N LEU A 83 0.97 -8.41 16.89
CA LEU A 83 -0.08 -9.37 16.58
C LEU A 83 -1.01 -9.65 17.77
N ALA A 84 -0.44 -9.73 18.98
CA ALA A 84 -1.21 -9.99 20.18
C ALA A 84 -2.26 -8.90 20.45
N MET A 85 -1.91 -7.64 20.23
CA MET A 85 -2.82 -6.49 20.40
C MET A 85 -4.02 -6.61 19.44
N TYR A 86 -3.75 -6.96 18.17
CA TYR A 86 -4.78 -7.16 17.15
C TYR A 86 -5.69 -8.35 17.46
N LEU A 87 -5.11 -9.49 17.85
CA LEU A 87 -5.89 -10.69 18.19
C LEU A 87 -6.80 -10.46 19.41
N ASN A 88 -6.39 -9.61 20.34
CA ASN A 88 -7.18 -9.30 21.52
C ASN A 88 -8.46 -8.49 21.20
N LEU A 89 -8.51 -7.75 20.09
CA LEU A 89 -9.74 -7.05 19.65
C LEU A 89 -10.92 -8.01 19.43
N LYS A 90 -10.66 -9.22 18.92
CA LYS A 90 -11.70 -10.25 18.67
C LYS A 90 -12.43 -10.68 19.94
N LYS A 91 -11.81 -10.53 21.11
CA LYS A 91 -12.38 -10.93 22.40
C LYS A 91 -13.38 -9.90 22.95
N VAL A 92 -13.31 -8.65 22.47
CA VAL A 92 -14.10 -7.53 22.99
C VAL A 92 -15.03 -6.92 21.94
N ALA A 93 -14.84 -7.21 20.66
CA ALA A 93 -15.74 -6.76 19.60
C ALA A 93 -17.17 -7.34 19.78
N PRO A 94 -18.22 -6.54 19.51
CA PRO A 94 -18.21 -5.14 19.09
C PRO A 94 -18.13 -4.12 20.26
N GLY A 95 -18.03 -4.57 21.52
CA GLY A 95 -18.10 -3.74 22.74
C GLY A 95 -16.80 -3.10 23.21
N VAL A 96 -15.90 -2.70 22.30
CA VAL A 96 -14.64 -2.01 22.66
C VAL A 96 -14.94 -0.71 23.40
N GLN A 97 -14.36 -0.53 24.58
CA GLN A 97 -14.50 0.68 25.38
C GLN A 97 -13.40 1.69 25.03
N ALA A 98 -13.75 2.98 24.94
CA ALA A 98 -12.79 4.03 24.64
C ALA A 98 -11.59 4.06 25.61
N SER A 99 -11.85 3.85 26.91
CA SER A 99 -10.81 3.79 27.95
C SER A 99 -9.87 2.59 27.83
N ALA A 100 -10.21 1.58 27.03
CA ALA A 100 -9.42 0.37 26.83
C ALA A 100 -8.67 0.36 25.49
N LEU A 101 -8.80 1.41 24.66
CA LEU A 101 -8.18 1.45 23.32
C LEU A 101 -6.66 1.23 23.37
N GLY A 102 -5.98 1.83 24.35
CA GLY A 102 -4.53 1.66 24.54
C GLY A 102 -4.07 0.23 24.87
N SER A 103 -4.99 -0.69 25.16
CA SER A 103 -4.68 -2.12 25.33
C SER A 103 -4.69 -2.90 23.99
N TYR A 104 -5.22 -2.30 22.93
CA TYR A 104 -5.39 -2.92 21.61
C TYR A 104 -4.69 -2.16 20.49
N TYR A 105 -4.38 -0.89 20.70
CA TYR A 105 -3.68 -0.04 19.76
C TYR A 105 -2.59 0.73 20.51
N LYS A 106 -1.46 0.99 19.85
CA LYS A 106 -0.39 1.79 20.43
C LYS A 106 -0.67 3.27 20.19
N ASN A 107 -0.14 4.11 21.07
CA ASN A 107 -0.22 5.56 20.89
C ASN A 107 0.60 5.98 19.67
N ALA A 108 0.00 6.80 18.80
CA ALA A 108 0.61 7.30 17.57
C ALA A 108 0.73 8.84 17.56
N GLY A 109 1.04 9.43 18.72
CA GLY A 109 1.48 10.83 18.84
C GLY A 109 2.91 11.03 18.32
N PHE A 110 3.36 12.28 18.25
CA PHE A 110 4.69 12.63 17.71
C PHE A 110 5.79 12.68 18.79
N THR A 111 5.58 11.99 19.92
CA THR A 111 6.52 12.01 21.05
C THR A 111 6.89 10.61 21.47
N VAL A 112 8.18 10.39 21.69
CA VAL A 112 8.72 9.17 22.28
C VAL A 112 9.01 9.42 23.76
N PRO A 113 8.36 8.72 24.71
CA PRO A 113 8.74 8.80 26.11
C PRO A 113 10.19 8.37 26.30
N MET A 114 10.96 9.06 27.17
CA MET A 114 12.36 8.69 27.45
C MET A 114 12.53 7.22 27.89
N SER A 115 11.52 6.66 28.56
CA SER A 115 11.51 5.25 29.00
C SER A 115 11.35 4.25 27.84
N ASP A 116 10.92 4.73 26.68
CA ASP A 116 10.63 3.93 25.49
C ASP A 116 11.65 4.17 24.36
N ILE A 117 12.72 4.93 24.61
CA ILE A 117 13.84 5.04 23.67
C ILE A 117 14.61 3.72 23.68
N GLY A 118 14.65 3.04 22.53
CA GLY A 118 15.37 1.78 22.34
C GLY A 118 16.76 2.00 21.74
N GLN A 119 16.81 2.35 20.46
CA GLN A 119 18.03 2.62 19.70
C GLN A 119 18.07 4.06 19.24
N VAL A 120 19.27 4.62 19.16
CA VAL A 120 19.53 5.96 18.65
C VAL A 120 20.61 5.89 17.59
N GLN A 121 20.38 6.55 16.46
CA GLN A 121 21.37 6.72 15.40
C GLN A 121 21.61 8.21 15.12
N THR A 122 22.89 8.56 15.03
CA THR A 122 23.39 9.87 14.59
C THR A 122 24.40 9.69 13.47
N PHE A 123 24.61 10.72 12.66
CA PHE A 123 25.49 10.63 11.50
C PHE A 123 26.59 11.69 11.53
N ALA A 124 27.67 11.42 10.80
CA ALA A 124 28.74 12.38 10.56
C ALA A 124 28.38 13.30 9.38
N PRO A 125 29.09 14.44 9.20
CA PRO A 125 28.92 15.28 8.02
C PRO A 125 29.04 14.47 6.71
N PRO A 126 28.20 14.76 5.69
CA PRO A 126 27.30 15.90 5.61
C PRO A 126 25.90 15.68 6.23
N HIS A 127 25.64 14.54 6.89
CA HIS A 127 24.33 14.17 7.43
C HIS A 127 24.21 14.37 8.95
N ASP A 128 25.08 15.18 9.57
CA ASP A 128 25.05 15.48 11.00
C ASP A 128 23.79 16.29 11.44
N GLY A 129 22.93 16.63 10.48
CA GLY A 129 21.58 17.14 10.69
C GLY A 129 20.51 16.06 10.87
N THR A 130 20.83 14.77 10.70
CA THR A 130 19.88 13.64 10.83
C THR A 130 20.00 12.96 12.20
N TYR A 131 18.87 12.62 12.79
CA TYR A 131 18.77 11.87 14.05
C TYR A 131 17.61 10.88 13.99
N ILE A 132 17.83 9.62 14.37
CA ILE A 132 16.78 8.59 14.36
C ILE A 132 16.70 7.94 15.74
N ILE A 133 15.47 7.77 16.24
CA ILE A 133 15.16 6.99 17.45
C ILE A 133 14.26 5.83 17.04
N TRP A 134 14.64 4.59 17.36
CA TRP A 134 13.68 3.48 17.34
C TRP A 134 13.10 3.32 18.74
N ASP A 135 11.77 3.27 18.83
CA ASP A 135 11.11 2.96 20.09
C ASP A 135 11.41 1.52 20.54
N LYS A 136 11.39 1.28 21.85
CA LYS A 136 11.68 -0.03 22.44
C LYS A 136 10.47 -0.97 22.33
N GLY A 137 9.27 -0.41 22.34
CA GLY A 137 8.03 -1.19 22.33
C GLY A 137 7.81 -1.97 21.04
N PHE A 138 7.97 -1.30 19.88
CA PHE A 138 7.55 -1.81 18.58
C PHE A 138 8.56 -1.56 17.45
N GLY A 139 9.70 -0.91 17.76
CA GLY A 139 10.73 -0.57 16.78
C GLY A 139 10.26 0.42 15.74
N VAL A 140 9.36 1.35 16.08
CA VAL A 140 8.98 2.40 15.12
C VAL A 140 10.11 3.42 15.03
N PRO A 141 10.64 3.72 13.83
CA PRO A 141 11.60 4.80 13.64
C PRO A 141 10.92 6.17 13.74
N HIS A 142 11.49 7.01 14.60
CA HIS A 142 11.19 8.43 14.75
C HIS A 142 12.37 9.22 14.18
N ILE A 143 12.19 9.75 12.98
CA ILE A 143 13.19 10.43 12.17
C ILE A 143 13.07 11.94 12.36
N TYR A 144 14.19 12.58 12.69
CA TYR A 144 14.30 14.03 12.83
C TYR A 144 15.41 14.56 11.91
N GLY A 145 15.11 15.61 11.14
CA GLY A 145 16.06 16.26 10.26
C GLY A 145 16.15 17.76 10.48
N ARG A 146 17.38 18.30 10.46
CA ARG A 146 17.64 19.75 10.49
C ARG A 146 17.19 20.41 9.18
N THR A 147 17.44 19.73 8.06
CA THR A 147 17.00 20.13 6.72
C THR A 147 16.12 19.04 6.11
N ARG A 148 15.36 19.36 5.06
CA ARG A 148 14.58 18.35 4.33
C ARG A 148 15.47 17.23 3.74
N PRO A 149 16.64 17.52 3.15
CA PRO A 149 17.61 16.48 2.77
C PRO A 149 18.06 15.57 3.93
N ASP A 150 18.32 16.12 5.11
CA ASP A 150 18.67 15.31 6.30
C ASP A 150 17.50 14.41 6.72
N THR A 151 16.27 14.91 6.58
CA THR A 151 15.04 14.19 6.94
C THR A 151 14.87 12.99 6.01
N GLU A 152 14.85 13.21 4.70
CA GLU A 152 14.70 12.17 3.67
C GLU A 152 15.84 11.15 3.69
N PHE A 153 17.08 11.60 3.93
CA PHE A 153 18.19 10.68 4.18
C PHE A 153 17.92 9.77 5.38
N GLY A 154 17.40 10.32 6.48
CA GLY A 154 17.04 9.55 7.67
C GLY A 154 15.93 8.54 7.40
N VAL A 155 14.91 8.94 6.64
CA VAL A 155 13.80 8.05 6.22
C VAL A 155 14.35 6.87 5.42
N GLY A 156 15.18 7.12 4.40
CA GLY A 156 15.78 6.04 3.60
C GLY A 156 16.71 5.11 4.40
N TYR A 157 17.48 5.66 5.35
CA TYR A 157 18.30 4.84 6.23
C TYR A 157 17.46 3.96 7.15
N ALA A 158 16.37 4.50 7.72
CA ALA A 158 15.46 3.75 8.59
C ALA A 158 14.71 2.66 7.81
N ALA A 159 14.17 2.98 6.63
CA ALA A 159 13.53 2.01 5.76
C ALA A 159 14.43 0.82 5.44
N ALA A 160 15.69 1.08 5.09
CA ALA A 160 16.67 0.02 4.84
C ALA A 160 17.06 -0.73 6.12
N HIS A 161 17.25 -0.02 7.25
CA HIS A 161 17.48 -0.65 8.55
C HIS A 161 16.41 -1.68 8.87
N ASP A 162 15.14 -1.34 8.60
CA ASP A 162 14.05 -2.19 9.01
C ASP A 162 13.67 -3.23 7.95
N ARG A 163 13.81 -2.91 6.66
CA ARG A 163 13.17 -3.65 5.56
C ARG A 163 14.08 -3.93 4.35
N LEU A 164 15.41 -3.83 4.47
CA LEU A 164 16.34 -3.95 3.34
C LEU A 164 16.05 -5.13 2.39
N PHE A 165 15.90 -6.35 2.92
CA PHE A 165 15.65 -7.53 2.08
C PHE A 165 14.30 -7.46 1.37
N MET A 166 13.24 -7.01 2.06
CA MET A 166 11.91 -6.83 1.48
C MET A 166 11.94 -5.80 0.36
N MET A 167 12.58 -4.65 0.60
CA MET A 167 12.75 -3.60 -0.41
C MET A 167 13.50 -4.12 -1.64
N ASP A 168 14.56 -4.92 -1.43
CA ASP A 168 15.34 -5.52 -2.51
C ASP A 168 14.50 -6.54 -3.31
N ALA A 169 13.76 -7.40 -2.62
CA ALA A 169 12.83 -8.33 -3.25
C ALA A 169 11.76 -7.59 -4.07
N LEU A 170 11.16 -6.52 -3.52
CA LEU A 170 10.17 -5.71 -4.22
C LEU A 170 10.75 -5.07 -5.48
N ARG A 171 11.91 -4.40 -5.44
CA ARG A 171 12.48 -3.79 -6.66
C ARG A 171 12.82 -4.81 -7.75
N HIS A 172 13.03 -6.08 -7.40
CA HIS A 172 13.21 -7.19 -8.34
C HIS A 172 11.88 -7.69 -8.92
N VAL A 173 10.85 -7.83 -8.08
CA VAL A 173 9.48 -8.14 -8.53
C VAL A 173 8.97 -7.05 -9.50
N GLY A 174 9.20 -5.77 -9.18
CA GLY A 174 8.77 -4.64 -10.02
C GLY A 174 9.49 -4.54 -11.36
N ARG A 175 10.56 -5.30 -11.53
CA ARG A 175 11.27 -5.49 -12.81
C ARG A 175 10.92 -6.80 -13.50
N SER A 176 10.03 -7.60 -12.92
CA SER A 176 9.74 -8.96 -13.37
C SER A 176 11.02 -9.83 -13.43
N ARG A 177 11.84 -9.73 -12.37
CA ARG A 177 13.14 -10.42 -12.23
C ARG A 177 13.28 -11.16 -10.89
N LEU A 178 12.19 -11.53 -10.23
CA LEU A 178 12.19 -12.32 -9.01
C LEU A 178 12.88 -13.67 -9.21
N ALA A 179 12.60 -14.38 -10.30
CA ALA A 179 13.24 -15.68 -10.58
C ALA A 179 14.77 -15.55 -10.76
N GLN A 180 15.24 -14.40 -11.24
CA GLN A 180 16.67 -14.10 -11.31
C GLN A 180 17.27 -13.81 -9.93
N PHE A 181 16.50 -13.18 -9.05
CA PHE A 181 16.94 -12.77 -7.71
C PHE A 181 17.01 -13.94 -6.74
N ILE A 182 15.89 -14.63 -6.49
CA ILE A 182 15.81 -15.72 -5.50
C ILE A 182 16.10 -17.11 -6.09
N GLY A 183 16.23 -17.19 -7.41
CA GLY A 183 16.43 -18.44 -8.16
C GLY A 183 15.14 -18.97 -8.80
N PRO A 184 15.27 -19.83 -9.83
CA PRO A 184 14.13 -20.26 -10.63
C PRO A 184 13.20 -21.18 -9.84
N SER A 185 11.93 -20.80 -9.80
CA SER A 185 10.82 -21.64 -9.32
C SER A 185 9.56 -21.30 -10.09
N GLN A 186 8.61 -22.23 -10.18
CA GLN A 186 7.36 -21.96 -10.89
C GLN A 186 6.65 -20.72 -10.31
N SER A 187 6.61 -20.57 -8.98
CA SER A 187 5.99 -19.41 -8.34
C SER A 187 6.71 -18.09 -8.66
N ALA A 188 8.05 -18.09 -8.72
CA ALA A 188 8.80 -16.88 -9.08
C ALA A 188 8.59 -16.49 -10.56
N ILE A 189 8.52 -17.48 -11.45
CA ILE A 189 8.24 -17.26 -12.87
C ILE A 189 6.80 -16.76 -13.05
N ASP A 190 5.83 -17.36 -12.35
CA ASP A 190 4.43 -16.92 -12.40
C ASP A 190 4.27 -15.47 -11.92
N GLU A 191 5.01 -15.08 -10.88
CA GLU A 191 5.05 -13.70 -10.39
C GLU A 191 5.65 -12.73 -11.40
N ASP A 192 6.84 -13.05 -11.94
CA ASP A 192 7.49 -12.25 -12.99
C ASP A 192 6.56 -12.04 -14.19
N CYS A 193 5.85 -13.09 -14.58
CA CYS A 193 4.88 -13.05 -15.67
C CYS A 193 3.64 -12.22 -15.35
N SER A 194 3.18 -12.21 -14.10
CA SER A 194 2.05 -11.40 -13.65
C SER A 194 2.40 -9.92 -13.71
N ILE A 195 3.55 -9.54 -13.15
CA ILE A 195 4.00 -8.14 -13.13
C ILE A 195 4.33 -7.65 -14.54
N ALA A 196 4.99 -8.46 -15.38
CA ALA A 196 5.36 -8.04 -16.73
C ALA A 196 4.16 -7.58 -17.58
N GLN A 197 2.96 -8.11 -17.32
CA GLN A 197 1.74 -7.76 -18.06
C GLN A 197 1.21 -6.37 -17.75
N VAL A 198 1.40 -5.90 -16.52
CA VAL A 198 0.82 -4.66 -16.00
C VAL A 198 1.87 -3.58 -15.74
N ALA A 199 3.14 -3.97 -15.70
CA ALA A 199 4.22 -3.22 -15.08
C ALA A 199 5.62 -3.57 -15.65
N GLY A 200 5.69 -4.18 -16.84
CA GLY A 200 6.93 -4.70 -17.46
C GLY A 200 7.87 -3.63 -18.05
N TYR A 201 8.20 -2.59 -17.29
CA TYR A 201 9.08 -1.51 -17.74
C TYR A 201 10.56 -1.93 -17.80
N SER A 202 11.27 -1.44 -18.81
CA SER A 202 12.72 -1.53 -18.89
C SER A 202 13.42 -0.59 -17.91
N ASP A 203 14.68 -0.88 -17.56
CA ASP A 203 15.48 0.00 -16.68
C ASP A 203 15.63 1.42 -17.25
N SER A 204 15.66 1.57 -18.58
CA SER A 204 15.65 2.88 -19.24
C SER A 204 14.34 3.64 -19.04
N GLU A 205 13.19 2.96 -19.09
CA GLU A 205 11.88 3.57 -18.87
C GLU A 205 11.69 3.95 -17.40
N LEU A 206 12.10 3.10 -16.46
CA LEU A 206 12.06 3.42 -15.02
C LEU A 206 12.92 4.66 -14.71
N THR A 207 14.11 4.73 -15.29
CA THR A 207 15.00 5.90 -15.14
C THR A 207 14.39 7.15 -15.78
N TYR A 208 13.78 7.00 -16.96
CA TYR A 208 13.09 8.09 -17.62
C TYR A 208 11.93 8.63 -16.76
N GLN A 209 11.11 7.75 -16.18
CA GLN A 209 10.01 8.13 -15.30
C GLN A 209 10.48 8.93 -14.08
N ALA A 210 11.55 8.48 -13.40
CA ALA A 210 12.14 9.21 -12.28
C ALA A 210 12.61 10.62 -12.70
N ASN A 211 13.30 10.72 -13.83
CA ASN A 211 13.86 11.98 -14.32
C ASN A 211 12.81 12.93 -14.93
N LEU A 212 11.62 12.41 -15.25
CA LEU A 212 10.55 13.20 -15.87
C LEU A 212 9.80 14.08 -14.85
N LEU A 213 9.85 13.73 -13.55
CA LEU A 213 9.05 14.39 -12.51
C LEU A 213 9.20 15.92 -12.49
N PRO A 214 10.41 16.51 -12.49
CA PRO A 214 10.57 17.96 -12.45
C PRO A 214 9.98 18.68 -13.67
N GLN A 215 9.99 18.03 -14.84
CA GLN A 215 9.46 18.60 -16.08
C GLN A 215 7.93 18.47 -16.17
N ARG A 216 7.38 17.39 -15.60
CA ARG A 216 5.96 17.07 -15.68
C ARG A 216 5.12 17.82 -14.64
N TYR A 217 5.66 17.98 -13.42
CA TYR A 217 4.94 18.59 -12.30
C TYR A 217 5.60 19.90 -11.89
N THR A 218 5.10 21.00 -12.48
CA THR A 218 5.68 22.34 -12.36
C THR A 218 4.92 23.27 -11.42
N THR A 219 3.90 22.76 -10.71
CA THR A 219 3.20 23.51 -9.67
C THR A 219 4.21 24.01 -8.62
N PRO A 220 4.19 25.30 -8.26
CA PRO A 220 5.11 25.84 -7.25
C PRO A 220 4.95 25.15 -5.89
N PHE A 221 6.08 24.79 -5.27
CA PHE A 221 6.16 24.22 -3.93
C PHE A 221 7.34 24.84 -3.17
N GLY A 222 7.06 25.71 -2.21
CA GLY A 222 8.10 26.46 -1.50
C GLY A 222 8.99 27.28 -2.47
N SER A 223 10.29 27.00 -2.47
CA SER A 223 11.26 27.62 -3.39
C SER A 223 11.51 26.83 -4.69
N THR A 224 10.74 25.77 -4.92
CA THR A 224 10.90 24.83 -6.04
C THR A 224 9.54 24.51 -6.70
N THR A 225 9.44 23.42 -7.46
CA THR A 225 8.17 22.84 -7.93
C THR A 225 7.90 21.49 -7.27
N GLU A 226 6.65 21.03 -7.26
CA GLU A 226 6.27 19.71 -6.73
C GLU A 226 7.14 18.59 -7.32
N GLY A 227 7.32 18.57 -8.64
CA GLY A 227 8.11 17.55 -9.32
C GLY A 227 9.59 17.59 -9.00
N GLN A 228 10.15 18.79 -8.83
CA GLN A 228 11.54 18.94 -8.43
C GLN A 228 11.73 18.55 -6.96
N GLN A 229 10.80 18.92 -6.08
CA GLN A 229 10.84 18.52 -4.67
C GLN A 229 10.83 16.99 -4.52
N VAL A 230 9.90 16.30 -5.20
CA VAL A 230 9.81 14.83 -5.14
C VAL A 230 11.07 14.17 -5.69
N HIS A 231 11.64 14.72 -6.77
CA HIS A 231 12.91 14.22 -7.30
C HIS A 231 14.06 14.39 -6.29
N ASP A 232 14.16 15.53 -5.62
CA ASP A 232 15.21 15.81 -4.64
C ASP A 232 15.04 14.96 -3.39
N ASP A 233 13.81 14.82 -2.89
CA ASP A 233 13.49 13.96 -1.73
C ASP A 233 13.82 12.50 -2.02
N GLY A 234 13.38 11.97 -3.17
CA GLY A 234 13.74 10.62 -3.60
C GLY A 234 15.25 10.40 -3.78
N THR A 235 15.99 11.43 -4.19
CA THR A 235 17.47 11.35 -4.28
C THR A 235 18.10 11.23 -2.89
N ASN A 236 17.64 12.00 -1.92
CA ASN A 236 18.14 11.97 -0.54
C ASN A 236 17.74 10.67 0.18
N TYR A 237 16.51 10.21 -0.02
CA TYR A 237 16.02 8.92 0.43
C TYR A 237 16.88 7.75 -0.07
N VAL A 238 17.19 7.71 -1.38
CA VAL A 238 18.11 6.71 -1.95
C VAL A 238 19.52 6.81 -1.34
N SER A 239 20.00 8.01 -1.04
CA SER A 239 21.29 8.19 -0.34
C SER A 239 21.27 7.57 1.06
N GLY A 240 20.16 7.69 1.78
CA GLY A 240 19.94 7.05 3.09
C GLY A 240 19.99 5.52 3.02
N ILE A 241 19.27 4.94 2.06
CA ILE A 241 19.28 3.49 1.80
C ILE A 241 20.70 3.01 1.53
N ASN A 242 21.41 3.73 0.66
CA ASN A 242 22.77 3.36 0.24
C ASN A 242 23.78 3.46 1.39
N ALA A 243 23.60 4.42 2.31
CA ALA A 243 24.40 4.48 3.53
C ALA A 243 24.16 3.26 4.43
N TYR A 244 22.90 2.82 4.60
CA TYR A 244 22.62 1.59 5.35
C TYR A 244 23.22 0.34 4.67
N ILE A 245 23.11 0.23 3.34
CA ILE A 245 23.73 -0.87 2.58
C ILE A 245 25.24 -0.91 2.80
N SER A 246 25.91 0.25 2.78
CA SER A 246 27.34 0.34 3.08
C SER A 246 27.67 -0.13 4.50
N ASP A 247 26.86 0.25 5.48
CA ASP A 247 27.01 -0.22 6.86
C ASP A 247 26.76 -1.74 6.99
N ALA A 248 25.75 -2.28 6.31
CA ALA A 248 25.43 -3.70 6.31
C ALA A 248 26.55 -4.55 5.67
N ILE A 249 27.22 -4.02 4.65
CA ILE A 249 28.40 -4.65 4.06
C ILE A 249 29.59 -4.59 5.02
N ALA A 250 29.74 -3.50 5.78
CA ALA A 250 30.83 -3.33 6.73
C ALA A 250 30.65 -4.18 8.00
N ASP A 251 29.41 -4.37 8.44
CA ASP A 251 29.04 -5.19 9.61
C ASP A 251 27.92 -6.19 9.28
N PRO A 252 28.23 -7.23 8.48
CA PRO A 252 27.21 -8.17 8.03
C PRO A 252 26.66 -9.06 9.15
N ALA A 253 27.33 -9.16 10.30
CA ALA A 253 26.83 -9.96 11.42
C ALA A 253 25.60 -9.33 12.08
N ASN A 254 25.56 -7.99 12.17
CA ASN A 254 24.54 -7.26 12.93
C ASN A 254 23.60 -6.42 12.05
N LYS A 255 23.92 -6.21 10.77
CA LYS A 255 23.14 -5.31 9.89
C LYS A 255 22.67 -5.95 8.59
N MET A 256 23.24 -7.09 8.17
CA MET A 256 22.78 -7.78 6.97
C MET A 256 21.61 -8.71 7.31
N PRO A 257 20.46 -8.59 6.60
CA PRO A 257 19.36 -9.55 6.75
C PRO A 257 19.82 -10.99 6.47
N VAL A 258 19.34 -11.94 7.28
CA VAL A 258 19.72 -13.35 7.20
C VAL A 258 19.34 -13.99 5.85
N GLU A 259 18.30 -13.49 5.20
CA GLU A 259 17.76 -13.99 3.94
C GLU A 259 18.77 -13.90 2.80
N TYR A 260 19.67 -12.90 2.82
CA TYR A 260 20.73 -12.77 1.82
C TYR A 260 21.64 -13.99 1.76
N ALA A 261 21.85 -14.70 2.87
CA ALA A 261 22.67 -15.91 2.90
C ALA A 261 22.04 -17.07 2.10
N ALA A 262 20.72 -17.07 1.90
CA ALA A 262 19.99 -18.10 1.15
C ALA A 262 19.94 -17.82 -0.36
N LEU A 263 20.35 -16.63 -0.82
CA LEU A 263 20.29 -16.23 -2.22
C LEU A 263 21.34 -16.95 -3.10
N PRO A 264 21.10 -17.03 -4.43
CA PRO A 264 22.08 -17.52 -5.39
C PRO A 264 23.44 -16.79 -5.30
N ALA A 265 24.50 -17.47 -5.76
CA ALA A 265 25.84 -16.89 -5.81
C ALA A 265 25.85 -15.59 -6.63
N GLY A 266 26.39 -14.52 -6.04
CA GLY A 266 26.43 -13.18 -6.62
C GLY A 266 25.24 -12.29 -6.25
N GLN A 267 24.26 -12.80 -5.49
CA GLN A 267 23.09 -12.05 -5.01
C GLN A 267 23.09 -11.87 -3.48
N GLN A 268 24.05 -12.43 -2.75
CA GLN A 268 24.07 -12.40 -1.27
C GLN A 268 24.43 -11.02 -0.67
N VAL A 269 24.63 -10.02 -1.50
CA VAL A 269 24.88 -8.64 -1.08
C VAL A 269 24.03 -7.75 -1.99
N PRO A 270 23.21 -6.84 -1.43
CA PRO A 270 22.42 -5.93 -2.24
C PRO A 270 23.32 -4.99 -3.03
N ARG A 271 22.94 -4.73 -4.28
CA ARG A 271 23.49 -3.58 -5.01
C ARG A 271 22.94 -2.27 -4.45
N GLN A 272 23.73 -1.22 -4.61
CA GLN A 272 23.29 0.14 -4.33
C GLN A 272 22.00 0.48 -5.10
N TRP A 273 21.15 1.27 -4.45
CA TRP A 273 19.89 1.77 -4.95
C TRP A 273 20.08 2.98 -5.88
N THR A 274 19.16 3.10 -6.82
CA THR A 274 18.97 4.29 -7.67
C THR A 274 17.52 4.75 -7.59
N ALA A 275 17.22 5.96 -8.09
CA ALA A 275 15.84 6.45 -8.18
C ALA A 275 14.93 5.50 -8.99
N SER A 276 15.49 4.80 -9.98
CA SER A 276 14.75 3.80 -10.77
C SER A 276 14.30 2.60 -9.93
N ASP A 277 14.96 2.32 -8.80
CA ASP A 277 14.51 1.29 -7.85
C ASP A 277 13.24 1.70 -7.11
N VAL A 278 13.16 2.97 -6.70
CA VAL A 278 11.95 3.55 -6.10
C VAL A 278 10.78 3.44 -7.09
N VAL A 279 11.00 3.80 -8.35
CA VAL A 279 9.96 3.67 -9.40
C VAL A 279 9.57 2.21 -9.65
N ALA A 280 10.53 1.26 -9.61
CA ALA A 280 10.22 -0.16 -9.76
C ALA A 280 9.30 -0.67 -8.64
N VAL A 281 9.56 -0.27 -7.38
CA VAL A 281 8.69 -0.61 -6.25
C VAL A 281 7.33 0.08 -6.38
N ALA A 282 7.30 1.37 -6.72
CA ALA A 282 6.06 2.12 -6.92
C ALA A 282 5.15 1.49 -7.98
N THR A 283 5.74 0.91 -9.02
CA THR A 283 5.01 0.21 -10.08
C THR A 283 4.26 -1.02 -9.54
N ILE A 284 4.83 -1.73 -8.57
CA ILE A 284 4.17 -2.88 -7.92
C ILE A 284 3.05 -2.41 -7.01
N VAL A 285 3.30 -1.40 -6.18
CA VAL A 285 2.27 -0.82 -5.30
C VAL A 285 1.08 -0.36 -6.14
N GLN A 286 1.35 0.30 -7.27
CA GLN A 286 0.33 0.67 -8.24
C GLN A 286 -0.39 -0.56 -8.82
N SER A 287 0.35 -1.55 -9.33
CA SER A 287 -0.22 -2.72 -10.00
C SER A 287 -1.05 -3.63 -9.08
N ILE A 288 -0.87 -3.49 -7.77
CA ILE A 288 -1.62 -4.20 -6.75
C ILE A 288 -2.80 -3.38 -6.26
N PHE A 289 -2.58 -2.14 -5.82
CA PHE A 289 -3.59 -1.38 -5.06
C PHE A 289 -4.31 -0.31 -5.86
N ALA A 290 -3.75 0.12 -6.99
CA ALA A 290 -4.24 1.24 -7.79
C ALA A 290 -4.67 0.84 -9.21
N VAL A 291 -4.93 -0.46 -9.44
CA VAL A 291 -5.51 -0.96 -10.69
C VAL A 291 -6.96 -1.42 -10.50
N GLY A 292 -7.74 -1.25 -11.56
CA GLY A 292 -9.08 -1.79 -11.70
C GLY A 292 -9.48 -1.75 -13.17
N GLY A 293 -10.46 -2.54 -13.58
CA GLY A 293 -10.82 -2.67 -14.99
C GLY A 293 -10.13 -3.83 -15.71
N GLY A 294 -9.96 -3.73 -17.03
CA GLY A 294 -9.26 -4.73 -17.85
C GLY A 294 -10.04 -6.04 -18.10
N GLY A 295 -11.29 -6.13 -17.67
CA GLY A 295 -12.15 -7.31 -17.83
C GLY A 295 -13.05 -7.29 -19.08
N GLU A 296 -12.79 -6.41 -20.04
CA GLU A 296 -13.70 -6.11 -21.15
C GLU A 296 -13.90 -7.31 -22.07
N VAL A 297 -12.84 -8.07 -22.35
CA VAL A 297 -12.90 -9.27 -23.19
C VAL A 297 -13.73 -10.36 -22.52
N GLU A 298 -13.46 -10.65 -21.25
CA GLU A 298 -14.18 -11.66 -20.48
C GLU A 298 -15.65 -11.26 -20.28
N SER A 299 -15.90 -9.98 -20.01
CA SER A 299 -17.24 -9.39 -19.92
C SER A 299 -18.00 -9.48 -21.24
N TRP A 300 -17.32 -9.24 -22.37
CA TRP A 300 -17.89 -9.40 -23.72
C TRP A 300 -18.24 -10.85 -24.03
N LEU A 301 -17.36 -11.80 -23.73
CA LEU A 301 -17.61 -13.23 -23.93
C LEU A 301 -18.79 -13.72 -23.07
N LEU A 302 -18.90 -13.25 -21.83
CA LEU A 302 -20.06 -13.51 -20.97
C LEU A 302 -21.34 -12.99 -21.61
N TYR A 303 -21.38 -11.73 -22.04
CA TYR A 303 -22.53 -11.16 -22.72
C TYR A 303 -22.92 -11.98 -23.96
N LYS A 304 -21.95 -12.33 -24.81
CA LYS A 304 -22.19 -13.10 -26.03
C LYS A 304 -22.81 -14.47 -25.74
N SER A 305 -22.30 -15.18 -24.74
CA SER A 305 -22.84 -16.46 -24.29
C SER A 305 -24.28 -16.34 -23.80
N LEU A 306 -24.58 -15.31 -23.00
CA LEU A 306 -25.92 -15.02 -22.51
C LEU A 306 -26.88 -14.65 -23.65
N ALA A 307 -26.43 -13.85 -24.62
CA ALA A 307 -27.22 -13.46 -25.79
C ALA A 307 -27.53 -14.66 -26.70
N GLN A 308 -26.59 -15.59 -26.86
CA GLN A 308 -26.79 -16.84 -27.62
C GLN A 308 -27.78 -17.77 -26.92
N THR A 309 -27.72 -17.85 -25.59
CA THR A 309 -28.54 -18.78 -24.80
C THR A 309 -29.97 -18.28 -24.58
N PHE A 310 -30.14 -16.99 -24.26
CA PHE A 310 -31.42 -16.42 -23.85
C PHE A 310 -32.01 -15.42 -24.86
N GLY A 311 -31.32 -15.18 -25.97
CA GLY A 311 -31.65 -14.14 -26.94
C GLY A 311 -31.06 -12.78 -26.54
N PRO A 312 -30.83 -11.85 -27.50
CA PRO A 312 -30.06 -10.63 -27.27
C PRO A 312 -30.60 -9.72 -26.16
N GLN A 313 -31.92 -9.50 -26.12
CA GLN A 313 -32.54 -8.61 -25.12
C GLN A 313 -32.43 -9.19 -23.71
N ARG A 314 -32.75 -10.48 -23.54
CA ARG A 314 -32.71 -11.13 -22.22
C ARG A 314 -31.28 -11.35 -21.75
N GLY A 315 -30.38 -11.71 -22.65
CA GLY A 315 -28.95 -11.84 -22.36
C GLY A 315 -28.33 -10.51 -21.90
N LEU A 316 -28.66 -9.39 -22.56
CA LEU A 316 -28.22 -8.06 -22.14
C LEU A 316 -28.75 -7.70 -20.75
N ALA A 317 -30.02 -8.01 -20.47
CA ALA A 317 -30.62 -7.74 -19.16
C ALA A 317 -29.91 -8.53 -18.04
N ILE A 318 -29.63 -9.81 -18.25
CA ILE A 318 -28.89 -10.65 -17.28
C ILE A 318 -27.47 -10.11 -17.08
N TRP A 319 -26.76 -9.80 -18.17
CA TRP A 319 -25.40 -9.26 -18.07
C TRP A 319 -25.35 -7.93 -17.30
N ARG A 320 -26.29 -7.01 -17.57
CA ARG A 320 -26.38 -5.72 -16.84
C ARG A 320 -26.61 -5.91 -15.35
N ASP A 321 -27.45 -6.87 -14.98
CA ASP A 321 -27.74 -7.23 -13.59
C ASP A 321 -26.47 -7.80 -12.89
N MET A 322 -25.75 -8.72 -13.56
CA MET A 322 -24.53 -9.32 -13.02
C MET A 322 -23.35 -8.34 -12.89
N ARG A 323 -23.32 -7.25 -13.66
CA ARG A 323 -22.25 -6.24 -13.57
C ARG A 323 -22.38 -5.32 -12.35
N GLN A 324 -23.48 -5.37 -11.60
CA GLN A 324 -23.71 -4.57 -10.39
C GLN A 324 -23.40 -3.07 -10.59
N GLN A 325 -23.67 -2.53 -11.78
CA GLN A 325 -23.30 -1.15 -12.14
C GLN A 325 -23.92 -0.11 -11.18
N ASN A 326 -25.10 -0.42 -10.64
CA ASN A 326 -25.73 0.36 -9.58
C ASN A 326 -26.59 -0.57 -8.72
N ASP A 327 -26.04 -1.04 -7.60
CA ASP A 327 -26.80 -1.83 -6.62
C ASP A 327 -27.63 -0.90 -5.72
N SER A 328 -28.95 -0.93 -5.86
CA SER A 328 -29.88 -0.13 -5.06
C SER A 328 -29.88 -0.47 -3.56
N LEU A 329 -29.31 -1.61 -3.17
CA LEU A 329 -29.18 -2.04 -1.78
C LEU A 329 -27.81 -1.65 -1.19
N ALA A 330 -26.90 -1.10 -2.00
CA ALA A 330 -25.60 -0.67 -1.51
C ALA A 330 -25.76 0.49 -0.52
N PRO A 331 -25.10 0.44 0.66
CA PRO A 331 -25.07 1.58 1.57
C PRO A 331 -24.30 2.72 0.91
N THR A 332 -24.91 3.91 0.81
CA THR A 332 -24.28 5.10 0.24
C THR A 332 -23.94 6.11 1.33
N THR A 333 -22.77 6.75 1.22
CA THR A 333 -22.39 7.91 2.06
C THR A 333 -22.99 9.22 1.54
N LEU A 334 -23.51 9.21 0.31
CA LEU A 334 -24.13 10.35 -0.36
C LEU A 334 -25.63 10.14 -0.46
N GLN A 335 -26.40 11.20 -0.18
CA GLN A 335 -27.86 11.19 -0.33
C GLN A 335 -28.31 11.45 -1.78
N GLN A 336 -27.45 12.05 -2.59
CA GLN A 336 -27.75 12.42 -3.97
C GLN A 336 -26.95 11.53 -4.91
N PRO A 337 -27.63 10.78 -5.81
CA PRO A 337 -26.96 10.08 -6.89
C PRO A 337 -26.25 11.07 -7.81
N PHE A 338 -25.04 10.73 -8.25
CA PHE A 338 -24.29 11.50 -9.22
C PHE A 338 -23.69 10.56 -10.28
N PRO A 339 -23.46 11.03 -11.50
CA PRO A 339 -22.74 10.26 -12.52
C PRO A 339 -21.33 9.91 -12.05
N TYR A 340 -21.01 8.62 -11.95
CA TYR A 340 -19.67 8.14 -11.62
C TYR A 340 -19.19 7.18 -12.70
N MET A 341 -18.00 7.41 -13.26
CA MET A 341 -17.39 6.61 -14.34
C MET A 341 -18.31 6.40 -15.56
N ASN A 342 -19.24 7.32 -15.82
CA ASN A 342 -20.07 7.27 -17.02
C ASN A 342 -19.23 7.72 -18.22
N GLY A 343 -18.66 6.77 -18.96
CA GLY A 343 -18.07 6.97 -20.28
C GLY A 343 -19.09 7.40 -21.35
N GLY A 344 -19.83 8.48 -21.07
CA GLY A 344 -20.97 8.92 -21.86
C GLY A 344 -22.26 8.13 -21.57
N ASN A 345 -23.39 8.84 -21.51
CA ASN A 345 -24.72 8.25 -21.55
C ASN A 345 -24.91 7.51 -22.88
N THR A 346 -24.57 6.22 -22.95
CA THR A 346 -24.96 5.40 -24.10
C THR A 346 -26.24 4.65 -23.75
N THR A 347 -27.38 5.32 -24.00
CA THR A 347 -28.65 4.64 -24.30
C THR A 347 -28.57 3.80 -25.59
N GLN A 348 -27.38 3.67 -26.19
CA GLN A 348 -27.14 2.86 -27.37
C GLN A 348 -27.18 1.39 -26.98
N THR A 349 -28.11 0.66 -27.60
CA THR A 349 -28.12 -0.81 -27.66
C THR A 349 -26.91 -1.37 -28.42
N ASN A 350 -26.16 -0.50 -29.11
CA ASN A 350 -24.86 -0.81 -29.67
C ASN A 350 -23.81 -0.43 -28.62
N LEU A 351 -23.34 -1.43 -27.87
CA LEU A 351 -22.08 -1.29 -27.15
C LEU A 351 -21.03 -0.81 -28.18
N PRO A 352 -20.21 0.22 -27.87
CA PRO A 352 -19.11 0.65 -28.74
C PRO A 352 -18.32 -0.56 -29.21
N GLY A 353 -17.95 -0.56 -30.49
CA GLY A 353 -17.47 -1.73 -31.21
C GLY A 353 -16.43 -2.52 -30.42
N VAL A 354 -16.88 -3.59 -29.79
CA VAL A 354 -15.95 -4.63 -29.41
C VAL A 354 -15.69 -5.34 -30.72
N ALA A 355 -14.45 -5.26 -31.23
CA ALA A 355 -13.99 -6.16 -32.28
C ALA A 355 -14.54 -7.57 -31.95
N ASN A 356 -15.06 -8.31 -32.94
CA ASN A 356 -15.78 -9.57 -32.68
C ASN A 356 -14.81 -10.67 -32.20
N VAL A 357 -14.34 -10.53 -30.97
CA VAL A 357 -13.43 -11.42 -30.27
C VAL A 357 -14.25 -12.68 -29.99
N LEU A 358 -13.93 -13.75 -30.73
CA LEU A 358 -14.67 -15.02 -30.70
C LEU A 358 -14.22 -15.93 -29.54
N ALA A 359 -13.03 -15.69 -29.02
CA ALA A 359 -12.43 -16.37 -27.88
C ALA A 359 -11.53 -15.36 -27.17
N SER A 360 -11.23 -15.58 -25.89
CA SER A 360 -10.16 -14.82 -25.25
C SER A 360 -8.91 -14.97 -26.12
N PRO A 361 -8.30 -13.88 -26.62
CA PRO A 361 -6.98 -14.00 -27.21
C PRO A 361 -6.13 -14.73 -26.18
N GLY A 362 -5.30 -15.68 -26.63
CA GLY A 362 -4.25 -16.20 -25.75
C GLY A 362 -3.55 -14.98 -25.18
N SER A 363 -3.56 -14.84 -23.86
CA SER A 363 -2.96 -13.65 -23.24
C SER A 363 -1.48 -13.64 -23.60
N GLY A 364 -0.79 -12.50 -23.57
CA GLY A 364 0.68 -12.49 -23.71
C GLY A 364 1.37 -13.51 -22.78
N ARG A 365 0.71 -13.87 -21.66
CA ARG A 365 1.01 -15.00 -20.78
C ARG A 365 1.23 -16.33 -21.51
N ASP A 366 0.37 -16.67 -22.47
CA ASP A 366 0.40 -17.94 -23.18
C ASP A 366 1.61 -18.02 -24.12
N TYR A 367 2.04 -16.87 -24.65
CA TYR A 367 3.17 -16.76 -25.57
C TYR A 367 4.54 -16.59 -24.88
N VAL A 368 4.58 -15.84 -23.77
CA VAL A 368 5.84 -15.50 -23.07
C VAL A 368 6.13 -16.46 -21.91
N CYS A 369 5.09 -16.98 -21.24
CA CYS A 369 5.23 -17.66 -19.94
C CYS A 369 4.73 -19.11 -19.89
N HIS A 370 3.87 -19.53 -20.83
CA HIS A 370 3.39 -20.92 -20.93
C HIS A 370 4.02 -21.72 -22.08
N GLN A 371 5.05 -21.21 -22.77
CA GLN A 371 5.94 -22.12 -23.50
C GLN A 371 6.61 -23.00 -22.45
N GLN A 372 6.34 -24.32 -22.53
CA GLN A 372 6.83 -25.34 -21.60
C GLN A 372 8.21 -24.96 -21.06
N ALA A 373 8.26 -24.47 -19.82
CA ALA A 373 9.52 -24.26 -19.14
C ALA A 373 10.25 -25.61 -19.21
N ALA A 374 11.48 -25.61 -19.72
CA ALA A 374 12.32 -26.80 -19.69
C ALA A 374 12.28 -27.37 -18.26
N PRO A 375 12.18 -28.69 -18.07
CA PRO A 375 12.03 -29.27 -16.75
C PRO A 375 13.07 -28.69 -15.80
N ILE A 376 12.61 -27.94 -14.79
CA ILE A 376 13.48 -27.30 -13.81
C ILE A 376 14.13 -28.45 -13.05
N THR A 377 15.40 -28.74 -13.36
CA THR A 377 16.17 -29.73 -12.60
C THR A 377 16.27 -29.21 -11.18
N ALA A 378 15.59 -29.89 -10.25
CA ALA A 378 15.63 -29.55 -8.85
C ALA A 378 17.09 -29.59 -8.37
N GLY A 379 17.67 -28.42 -8.15
CA GLY A 379 18.90 -28.28 -7.39
C GLY A 379 18.70 -28.84 -5.97
N PRO A 380 19.80 -29.06 -5.21
CA PRO A 380 19.69 -29.48 -3.82
C PRO A 380 18.77 -28.54 -3.03
N PRO A 381 18.05 -29.03 -2.00
CA PRO A 381 17.10 -28.23 -1.25
C PRO A 381 17.83 -27.07 -0.56
N ARG A 382 17.79 -25.88 -1.18
CA ARG A 382 18.06 -24.63 -0.50
C ARG A 382 16.82 -24.27 0.33
N GLN A 383 17.01 -23.60 1.46
CA GLN A 383 15.90 -22.89 2.11
C GLN A 383 15.28 -22.00 1.03
N ARG A 384 14.00 -22.25 0.71
CA ARG A 384 13.32 -21.52 -0.35
C ARG A 384 12.78 -20.24 0.26
N ILE A 385 13.32 -19.11 -0.19
CA ILE A 385 12.68 -17.81 0.03
C ILE A 385 11.37 -17.83 -0.78
N HIS A 386 10.26 -17.54 -0.11
CA HIS A 386 8.95 -17.45 -0.73
C HIS A 386 8.47 -16.00 -0.67
N VAL A 387 8.42 -15.34 -1.83
CA VAL A 387 7.75 -14.04 -2.00
C VAL A 387 6.37 -14.34 -2.59
N ASN A 388 5.30 -14.02 -1.87
CA ASN A 388 3.92 -14.36 -2.25
C ASN A 388 3.05 -13.09 -2.31
N LEU A 389 3.26 -12.30 -3.36
CA LEU A 389 2.42 -11.13 -3.65
C LEU A 389 1.10 -11.44 -4.40
N PRO A 390 0.83 -12.63 -4.98
CA PRO A 390 -0.49 -12.89 -5.58
C PRO A 390 -1.67 -12.77 -4.62
N GLN A 391 -1.44 -12.89 -3.31
CA GLN A 391 -2.47 -12.63 -2.29
C GLN A 391 -2.83 -11.15 -2.16
N LEU A 392 -1.92 -10.26 -2.57
CA LEU A 392 -2.13 -8.82 -2.61
C LEU A 392 -2.92 -8.39 -3.84
N ILE A 393 -2.77 -9.08 -4.98
CA ILE A 393 -3.48 -8.77 -6.22
C ILE A 393 -4.98 -8.97 -5.97
N PRO A 394 -5.79 -7.90 -5.86
CA PRO A 394 -7.17 -8.03 -5.44
C PRO A 394 -7.97 -8.77 -6.52
N GLY A 395 -8.42 -9.97 -6.20
CA GLY A 395 -9.49 -10.61 -6.95
C GLY A 395 -10.81 -9.89 -6.67
N ARG A 396 -11.23 -8.96 -7.54
CA ARG A 396 -12.60 -8.36 -7.66
C ARG A 396 -13.33 -7.89 -6.39
N MET A 397 -12.72 -7.88 -5.20
CA MET A 397 -13.38 -7.48 -3.96
C MET A 397 -13.00 -6.04 -3.60
N PRO A 398 -13.98 -5.18 -3.26
CA PRO A 398 -13.68 -3.91 -2.61
C PRO A 398 -12.99 -4.21 -1.28
N LEU A 399 -11.86 -3.55 -1.04
CA LEU A 399 -11.03 -3.73 0.15
C LEU A 399 -10.88 -2.40 0.90
N SER A 400 -10.54 -2.57 2.17
CA SER A 400 -10.33 -1.54 3.19
C SER A 400 -11.61 -0.92 3.73
N ASN A 401 -11.55 -0.48 4.99
CA ASN A 401 -12.65 0.18 5.68
C ASN A 401 -12.27 1.62 6.02
N ALA A 402 -13.25 2.52 5.97
CA ALA A 402 -13.12 3.87 6.49
C ALA A 402 -14.43 4.29 7.18
N LEU A 403 -14.32 4.87 8.37
CA LEU A 403 -15.42 5.51 9.08
C LEU A 403 -14.98 6.93 9.45
N LEU A 404 -15.73 7.92 8.97
CA LEU A 404 -15.47 9.33 9.26
C LEU A 404 -16.71 9.93 9.92
N VAL A 405 -16.50 10.62 11.04
CA VAL A 405 -17.53 11.34 11.78
C VAL A 405 -17.08 12.80 11.85
N ASP A 406 -17.94 13.71 11.40
CA ASP A 406 -17.63 15.14 11.46
C ASP A 406 -17.63 15.67 12.90
N ALA A 407 -17.10 16.87 13.09
CA ALA A 407 -17.02 17.54 14.38
C ALA A 407 -18.38 17.79 15.06
N ALA A 408 -19.46 17.95 14.28
CA ALA A 408 -20.80 18.21 14.83
C ALA A 408 -21.42 16.94 15.45
N HIS A 409 -20.97 15.77 15.02
CA HIS A 409 -21.40 14.47 15.53
C HIS A 409 -20.39 13.83 16.50
N GLY A 410 -19.21 14.43 16.67
CA GLY A 410 -18.16 14.00 17.59
C GLY A 410 -18.31 14.60 19.00
N VAL A 411 -17.98 13.81 20.03
CA VAL A 411 -17.83 14.34 21.39
C VAL A 411 -16.58 15.23 21.42
N GLY A 412 -16.74 16.49 21.86
CA GLY A 412 -15.62 17.43 21.97
C GLY A 412 -15.40 18.33 20.75
N GLY A 413 -16.22 18.22 19.70
CA GLY A 413 -16.15 19.15 18.56
C GLY A 413 -14.98 18.90 17.60
N HIS A 414 -14.40 17.70 17.62
CA HIS A 414 -13.35 17.28 16.70
C HIS A 414 -13.84 16.14 15.80
N PRO A 415 -13.39 16.07 14.54
CA PRO A 415 -13.71 14.94 13.68
C PRO A 415 -13.05 13.66 14.21
N VAL A 416 -13.70 12.52 13.99
CA VAL A 416 -13.16 11.20 14.30
C VAL A 416 -13.00 10.41 13.01
N ALA A 417 -11.84 9.82 12.81
CA ALA A 417 -11.56 8.93 11.70
C ALA A 417 -11.09 7.57 12.20
N VAL A 418 -11.62 6.49 11.63
CA VAL A 418 -11.13 5.13 11.82
C VAL A 418 -10.85 4.56 10.43
N PHE A 419 -9.59 4.20 10.21
CA PHE A 419 -9.14 3.59 8.97
C PHE A 419 -8.76 2.13 9.21
N GLY A 420 -9.09 1.28 8.24
CA GLY A 420 -8.73 -0.14 8.25
C GLY A 420 -8.28 -0.58 6.87
N PRO A 421 -7.11 -0.12 6.38
CA PRO A 421 -6.53 -0.60 5.14
C PRO A 421 -6.28 -2.11 5.20
N GLN A 422 -6.59 -2.82 4.10
CA GLN A 422 -6.43 -4.27 4.01
C GLN A 422 -5.44 -4.62 2.91
N VAL A 423 -4.27 -5.12 3.32
CA VAL A 423 -3.12 -5.43 2.47
C VAL A 423 -2.76 -6.92 2.58
N ALA A 424 -3.77 -7.80 2.58
CA ALA A 424 -3.66 -9.25 2.82
C ALA A 424 -3.04 -9.61 4.20
N TYR A 425 -2.57 -10.85 4.35
CA TYR A 425 -2.06 -11.41 5.62
C TYR A 425 -0.74 -12.16 5.39
N PHE A 426 0.37 -11.44 5.41
CA PHE A 426 1.72 -12.01 5.41
C PHE A 426 2.59 -11.30 6.44
N ALA A 427 3.70 -11.93 6.83
CA ALA A 427 4.59 -11.45 7.86
C ALA A 427 6.04 -11.51 7.34
N PRO A 428 6.83 -10.42 7.49
CA PRO A 428 6.40 -9.11 7.97
C PRO A 428 5.43 -8.43 6.97
N GLU A 429 4.57 -7.52 7.44
CA GLU A 429 3.56 -6.83 6.61
C GLU A 429 4.22 -5.95 5.51
N ILE A 430 3.59 -5.68 4.37
CA ILE A 430 4.20 -4.82 3.31
C ILE A 430 4.19 -3.34 3.70
N LEU A 431 3.57 -3.00 4.80
CA LEU A 431 3.61 -1.67 5.38
C LEU A 431 4.73 -1.58 6.41
N HIS A 432 5.36 -0.41 6.46
CA HIS A 432 6.39 -0.02 7.41
C HIS A 432 5.94 1.27 8.10
N GLU A 433 5.96 1.27 9.43
CA GLU A 433 5.58 2.44 10.21
C GLU A 433 6.74 3.40 10.38
N GLU A 434 6.45 4.68 10.31
CA GLU A 434 7.44 5.75 10.49
C GLU A 434 6.80 7.00 11.09
N ASP A 435 7.62 7.76 11.82
CA ASP A 435 7.31 9.07 12.37
C ASP A 435 8.38 10.07 11.92
N VAL A 436 8.02 11.07 11.13
CA VAL A 436 8.95 11.88 10.35
C VAL A 436 8.77 13.36 10.64
N HIS A 437 9.87 14.01 11.03
CA HIS A 437 9.92 15.42 11.43
C HIS A 437 11.07 16.17 10.77
N GLY A 438 10.75 17.21 10.02
CA GLY A 438 11.72 18.09 9.37
C GLY A 438 11.05 19.22 8.61
N PRO A 439 11.82 20.10 7.95
CA PRO A 439 11.23 21.23 7.21
C PRO A 439 10.17 20.79 6.18
N GLY A 440 8.91 21.10 6.49
CA GLY A 440 7.75 20.81 5.65
C GLY A 440 7.21 19.38 5.77
N ILE A 441 7.64 18.60 6.77
CA ILE A 441 7.17 17.23 7.03
C ILE A 441 7.01 17.06 8.55
N ASP A 442 5.77 16.82 8.99
CA ASP A 442 5.43 16.40 10.35
C ASP A 442 4.31 15.36 10.22
N ALA A 443 4.69 14.09 10.10
CA ALA A 443 3.76 13.03 9.77
C ALA A 443 4.13 11.70 10.44
N ARG A 444 3.12 10.95 10.87
CA ARG A 444 3.27 9.60 11.42
C ARG A 444 2.25 8.67 10.83
N GLY A 445 2.68 7.47 10.48
CA GLY A 445 1.79 6.47 9.93
C GLY A 445 2.54 5.27 9.39
N ALA A 446 2.03 4.75 8.28
CA ALA A 446 2.61 3.64 7.56
C ALA A 446 2.80 3.99 6.08
N SER A 447 3.78 3.36 5.47
CA SER A 447 4.11 3.49 4.05
C SER A 447 4.67 2.19 3.50
N PHE A 448 4.89 2.07 2.18
CA PHE A 448 5.46 0.86 1.59
C PHE A 448 7.00 0.97 1.53
N PRO A 449 7.75 0.00 2.06
CA PRO A 449 9.21 -0.01 1.98
C PRO A 449 9.71 0.14 0.55
N GLY A 450 10.52 1.17 0.30
CA GLY A 450 11.04 1.49 -1.03
C GLY A 450 10.29 2.60 -1.76
N THR A 451 9.12 3.02 -1.26
CA THR A 451 8.43 4.27 -1.64
C THR A 451 8.13 5.17 -0.45
N ASP A 452 8.56 4.77 0.74
CA ASP A 452 8.32 5.42 2.03
C ASP A 452 9.11 6.71 2.25
N SER A 453 9.50 7.43 1.19
CA SER A 453 9.87 8.86 1.28
C SER A 453 8.78 9.73 1.93
N TYR A 454 7.53 9.26 1.92
CA TYR A 454 6.42 9.91 2.61
C TYR A 454 5.54 8.90 3.34
N VAL A 455 4.92 9.35 4.42
CA VAL A 455 3.84 8.64 5.10
C VAL A 455 2.62 8.56 4.17
N GLU A 456 2.30 7.37 3.69
CA GLU A 456 1.20 7.16 2.73
C GLU A 456 -0.16 6.95 3.42
N LEU A 457 -0.17 6.43 4.65
CA LEU A 457 -1.37 6.15 5.44
C LEU A 457 -1.14 6.60 6.88
N GLY A 458 -1.81 7.65 7.36
CA GLY A 458 -1.52 8.12 8.72
C GLY A 458 -2.12 9.48 9.06
N ARG A 459 -1.31 10.29 9.72
CA ARG A 459 -1.68 11.63 10.18
C ARG A 459 -0.56 12.64 10.04
N GLY A 460 -0.97 13.89 9.99
CA GLY A 460 -0.13 15.07 10.17
C GLY A 460 -0.46 15.70 11.51
N VAL A 461 -0.11 16.98 11.68
CA VAL A 461 -0.37 17.72 12.92
C VAL A 461 -1.84 17.68 13.32
N ASP A 462 -2.76 18.04 12.42
CA ASP A 462 -4.19 18.25 12.69
C ASP A 462 -5.12 17.60 11.65
N TYR A 463 -4.60 16.68 10.83
CA TYR A 463 -5.34 15.95 9.80
C TYR A 463 -4.89 14.49 9.73
N ALA A 464 -5.72 13.64 9.12
CA ALA A 464 -5.43 12.22 8.92
C ALA A 464 -5.95 11.73 7.56
N TRP A 465 -5.29 10.74 6.99
CA TRP A 465 -5.61 10.17 5.68
C TRP A 465 -5.35 8.67 5.64
N SER A 466 -6.05 8.00 4.73
CA SER A 466 -5.84 6.60 4.39
C SER A 466 -6.42 6.33 3.00
N ALA A 467 -6.30 5.09 2.53
CA ALA A 467 -6.77 4.67 1.22
C ALA A 467 -7.74 3.49 1.32
N THR A 468 -8.77 3.52 0.47
CA THR A 468 -9.66 2.38 0.20
C THR A 468 -9.67 2.11 -1.30
N SER A 469 -9.73 0.84 -1.70
CA SER A 469 -9.74 0.47 -3.12
C SER A 469 -11.03 0.94 -3.79
N ALA A 470 -10.94 1.92 -4.69
CA ALA A 470 -12.09 2.53 -5.33
C ALA A 470 -12.71 1.71 -6.48
N SER A 471 -12.11 0.56 -6.85
CA SER A 471 -12.54 -0.32 -7.96
C SER A 471 -12.84 0.40 -9.29
N SER A 472 -12.19 1.54 -9.54
CA SER A 472 -12.32 2.31 -10.78
C SER A 472 -11.85 1.52 -12.00
N ASP A 473 -12.50 1.73 -13.14
CA ASP A 473 -12.04 1.22 -14.44
C ASP A 473 -10.86 2.08 -14.93
N LEU A 474 -9.63 1.58 -14.74
CA LEU A 474 -8.37 2.28 -15.03
C LEU A 474 -7.56 1.56 -16.12
N ILE A 475 -7.86 0.30 -16.40
CA ILE A 475 -7.22 -0.51 -17.43
C ILE A 475 -8.20 -0.69 -18.58
N ASP A 476 -7.76 -0.24 -19.75
CA ASP A 476 -8.48 -0.33 -21.02
C ASP A 476 -7.83 -1.40 -21.93
N LYS A 477 -8.58 -2.42 -22.35
CA LYS A 477 -8.14 -3.35 -23.40
C LYS A 477 -8.47 -2.78 -24.79
N ARG A 478 -7.45 -2.72 -25.66
CA ARG A 478 -7.58 -2.32 -27.07
C ARG A 478 -7.25 -3.51 -27.99
N VAL A 479 -7.93 -3.60 -29.13
CA VAL A 479 -7.62 -4.60 -30.17
C VAL A 479 -6.84 -3.91 -31.27
N GLU A 480 -5.61 -4.36 -31.49
CA GLU A 480 -4.73 -3.83 -32.53
C GLU A 480 -4.66 -4.75 -33.74
N VAL A 481 -4.67 -4.16 -34.93
CA VAL A 481 -4.43 -4.88 -36.19
C VAL A 481 -2.94 -4.83 -36.49
N LEU A 482 -2.22 -5.91 -36.19
CA LEU A 482 -0.76 -5.96 -36.35
C LEU A 482 -0.31 -5.99 -37.82
N CYS A 483 -1.10 -6.62 -38.68
CA CYS A 483 -0.85 -6.70 -40.12
C CYS A 483 -2.10 -6.32 -40.90
N ASN A 484 -1.92 -5.59 -42.00
CA ASN A 484 -3.03 -5.32 -42.90
C ASN A 484 -3.57 -6.64 -43.49
N PRO A 485 -4.85 -6.99 -43.28
CA PRO A 485 -5.39 -8.29 -43.69
C PRO A 485 -5.50 -8.46 -45.22
N GLN A 486 -5.34 -7.40 -46.00
CA GLN A 486 -5.38 -7.43 -47.47
C GLN A 486 -4.02 -7.74 -48.09
N ASN A 487 -2.92 -7.34 -47.44
CA ASN A 487 -1.58 -7.47 -48.03
C ASN A 487 -0.52 -8.08 -47.10
N GLY A 488 -0.87 -8.37 -45.84
CA GLY A 488 0.00 -9.02 -44.86
C GLY A 488 1.15 -8.15 -44.34
N LEU A 489 1.23 -6.87 -44.72
CA LEU A 489 2.31 -5.98 -44.29
C LEU A 489 2.04 -5.44 -42.87
N PRO A 490 3.10 -5.23 -42.06
CA PRO A 490 2.97 -4.56 -40.76
C PRO A 490 2.35 -3.18 -40.92
N VAL A 491 1.46 -2.79 -40.00
CA VAL A 491 0.96 -1.42 -39.96
C VAL A 491 2.11 -0.50 -39.50
N SER A 492 2.42 0.56 -40.26
CA SER A 492 3.57 1.43 -39.99
C SER A 492 3.41 2.21 -38.67
N ALA A 493 4.39 2.10 -37.77
CA ALA A 493 4.44 2.87 -36.53
C ALA A 493 4.44 4.38 -36.81
N GLY A 494 3.44 5.12 -36.32
CA GLY A 494 3.38 6.58 -36.41
C GLY A 494 2.22 7.19 -37.18
N GLN A 495 1.24 6.41 -37.66
CA GLN A 495 -0.08 6.97 -37.95
C GLN A 495 -0.79 7.21 -36.61
N PRO A 496 -1.32 8.41 -36.32
CA PRO A 496 -2.26 8.55 -35.21
C PRO A 496 -3.38 7.54 -35.46
N ASP A 497 -3.71 6.74 -34.46
CA ASP A 497 -4.79 5.76 -34.51
C ASP A 497 -6.10 6.41 -34.98
N THR A 498 -6.39 6.34 -36.27
CA THR A 498 -7.68 6.79 -36.83
C THR A 498 -8.64 5.63 -37.06
N ASN A 499 -8.26 4.42 -36.66
CA ASN A 499 -9.09 3.22 -36.83
C ASN A 499 -9.34 2.55 -35.48
N TYR A 500 -9.87 3.31 -34.53
CA TYR A 500 -10.56 2.74 -33.38
C TYR A 500 -11.94 2.27 -33.83
N TYR A 501 -12.19 0.96 -33.82
CA TYR A 501 -13.51 0.37 -34.00
C TYR A 501 -13.89 -0.49 -32.82
#